data_AF-A0A5P9IJT6-F1
#
_entry.id   AF-A0A5P9IJT6-F1
#
_cell.length_a   1.000
_cell.length_b   1.000
_cell.length_c   1.000
_cell.angle_alpha   90.00
_cell.angle_beta   90.00
_cell.angle_gamma   90.00
#
_symmetry.space_group_name_H-M   'P 1'
#
loop_
_entity.id
_entity.type
_entity.pdbx_description
1 polymer ?
#
loop_
_entity_poly.entity_id
_entity_poly.type
_entity_poly.pdbx_seq_one_letter_code
_entity_poly.pdbx_strand_id
1 'polypeptide(L)'
;MSEDTSTQPRRLQRFWYLVRDGLPSAGRYRRYAFSLLPCLIVIWGLVALYLILAPVSYKSSMTLILPGSGTGGSINLESIGQATSQTTSAFSSPSLSPTQNYKRLLGADLILRQGATRLEEDAEILPEPTVKLVDQTNLIMVSMRGASPEQAQERLEALRLAFLSGLERLRQDEAAKREAADLARLDELEQKLQQAQRRVLEFQGTTGLATLDQFHQRLNVVDGLQGSEREFRQAVRRSEAQARRLGEMLDISLDEARSAQLLRADPLFQSLLTRYAGVLADWTQARATLGEQHLTLTELSAQRRTLRQSLVQRGTALTPLSPETLLGFADLSVSDGRERLLDELMRTAGSGAGAQAALAEVREQIAQQSDEANALVEKAAELTDLLREQRVAEAVFSSALARLDTNKADPFASYPLVQTFEFPSLPRGPSSPSTLLAVAGAVVASILVTMGFLLLWLRQPLIQLMLPKS
;
A
#
# COMPACT_ATOMS: atom_id res chain seq x y z
N MET A 1 21.01 105.57 28.59
CA MET A 1 21.64 104.93 29.76
C MET A 1 20.74 105.22 30.95
N SER A 2 20.02 104.28 31.54
CA SER A 2 20.40 102.88 31.82
C SER A 2 19.17 101.97 31.81
N GLU A 3 19.37 100.74 31.37
CA GLU A 3 18.42 99.63 31.43
C GLU A 3 18.10 99.25 32.87
N ASP A 4 16.89 98.76 33.14
CA ASP A 4 16.70 97.79 34.21
C ASP A 4 15.72 96.69 33.76
N THR A 5 16.26 95.48 33.66
CA THR A 5 15.62 94.29 33.09
C THR A 5 15.04 93.44 34.22
N SER A 6 13.71 93.39 34.33
CA SER A 6 13.05 92.50 35.30
C SER A 6 12.95 91.08 34.73
N THR A 7 13.78 90.19 35.27
CA THR A 7 13.80 88.75 34.95
C THR A 7 12.64 88.02 35.65
N GLN A 8 11.84 87.26 34.89
CA GLN A 8 10.78 86.41 35.45
C GLN A 8 11.40 85.24 36.28
N PRO A 9 10.87 84.94 37.48
CA PRO A 9 11.44 83.89 38.32
C PRO A 9 11.12 82.47 37.81
N ARG A 10 12.13 81.59 37.84
CA ARG A 10 12.06 80.17 37.45
C ARG A 10 11.06 79.40 38.34
N ARG A 11 10.30 78.45 37.75
CA ARG A 11 9.22 77.67 38.40
C ARG A 11 9.60 77.05 39.75
N LEU A 12 10.86 76.67 39.93
CA LEU A 12 11.39 76.10 41.18
C LEU A 12 11.46 77.11 42.34
N GLN A 13 11.76 78.39 42.06
CA GLN A 13 11.75 79.43 43.09
C GLN A 13 10.32 79.77 43.53
N ARG A 14 9.35 79.78 42.60
CA ARG A 14 7.92 79.94 42.94
C ARG A 14 7.41 78.80 43.84
N PHE A 15 7.85 77.58 43.57
CA PHE A 15 7.51 76.42 44.40
C PHE A 15 8.14 76.51 45.79
N TRP A 16 9.39 76.98 45.89
CA TRP A 16 10.08 77.18 47.16
C TRP A 16 9.46 78.28 48.02
N TYR A 17 9.05 79.41 47.42
CA TYR A 17 8.30 80.46 48.11
C TYR A 17 6.90 79.99 48.56
N LEU A 18 6.22 79.16 47.77
CA LEU A 18 4.92 78.57 48.12
C LEU A 18 5.01 77.66 49.36
N VAL A 19 6.07 76.84 49.43
CA VAL A 19 6.32 75.96 50.57
C VAL A 19 6.83 76.73 51.79
N ARG A 20 7.53 77.87 51.61
CA ARG A 20 8.07 78.67 52.73
C ARG A 20 7.04 79.63 53.35
N ASP A 21 6.29 80.36 52.53
CA ASP A 21 5.34 81.38 53.00
C ASP A 21 3.92 80.83 53.22
N GLY A 22 3.66 79.58 52.80
CA GLY A 22 2.42 78.84 53.05
C GLY A 22 2.40 78.05 54.37
N LEU A 23 3.46 78.12 55.19
CA LEU A 23 3.55 77.41 56.47
C LEU A 23 2.71 78.12 57.54
N PRO A 24 1.66 77.48 58.10
CA PRO A 24 0.86 78.09 59.16
C PRO A 24 1.64 78.17 60.48
N SER A 25 1.15 78.99 61.42
CA SER A 25 1.74 79.16 62.75
C SER A 25 1.88 77.84 63.54
N ALA A 26 2.87 77.78 64.45
CA ALA A 26 3.29 76.59 65.20
C ALA A 26 2.15 75.76 65.85
N GLY A 27 1.02 76.39 66.19
CA GLY A 27 -0.15 75.72 66.78
C GLY A 27 -0.97 74.84 65.81
N ARG A 28 -0.85 75.03 64.49
CA ARG A 28 -1.64 74.25 63.51
C ARG A 28 -1.01 72.88 63.19
N TYR A 29 0.32 72.75 63.33
CA TYR A 29 1.04 71.48 63.22
C TYR A 29 0.50 70.43 64.20
N ARG A 30 0.20 70.84 65.43
CA ARG A 30 -0.34 69.96 66.46
C ARG A 30 -1.69 69.36 66.02
N ARG A 31 -2.58 70.15 65.43
CA ARG A 31 -3.91 69.67 64.98
C ARG A 31 -3.83 68.68 63.82
N TYR A 32 -2.93 68.91 62.87
CA TYR A 32 -2.73 67.98 61.75
C TYR A 32 -2.02 66.69 62.19
N ALA A 33 -1.03 66.78 63.08
CA ALA A 33 -0.39 65.60 63.68
C ALA A 33 -1.39 64.74 64.46
N PHE A 34 -2.26 65.36 65.27
CA PHE A 34 -3.34 64.66 65.98
C PHE A 34 -4.41 64.05 65.05
N SER A 35 -4.55 64.54 63.82
CA SER A 35 -5.50 64.00 62.84
C SER A 35 -4.88 62.88 61.97
N LEU A 36 -3.57 62.90 61.75
CA LEU A 36 -2.83 61.91 60.96
C LEU A 36 -2.51 60.64 61.76
N LEU A 37 -2.10 60.79 63.02
CA LEU A 37 -1.74 59.69 63.93
C LEU A 37 -2.82 58.60 64.04
N PRO A 38 -4.12 58.90 64.29
CA PRO A 38 -5.14 57.86 64.39
C PRO A 38 -5.30 57.06 63.09
N CYS A 39 -5.19 57.71 61.92
CA CYS A 39 -5.26 57.00 60.63
C CYS A 39 -4.10 56.02 60.46
N LEU A 40 -2.88 56.42 60.83
CA LEU A 40 -1.71 55.52 60.77
C LEU A 40 -1.83 54.36 61.76
N ILE A 41 -2.32 54.63 62.99
CA ILE A 41 -2.56 53.59 63.99
C ILE A 41 -3.59 52.58 63.50
N VAL A 42 -4.66 53.03 62.83
CA VAL A 42 -5.68 52.13 62.26
C VAL A 42 -5.09 51.25 61.15
N ILE A 43 -4.28 51.81 60.25
CA ILE A 43 -3.66 51.03 59.16
C ILE A 43 -2.74 49.94 59.72
N TRP A 44 -1.83 50.29 60.62
CA TRP A 44 -0.91 49.33 61.22
C TRP A 44 -1.62 48.35 62.17
N GLY A 45 -2.67 48.81 62.87
CA GLY A 45 -3.52 47.96 63.71
C GLY A 45 -4.27 46.90 62.90
N LEU A 46 -4.84 47.27 61.76
CA LEU A 46 -5.50 46.32 60.84
C LEU A 46 -4.51 45.33 60.23
N VAL A 47 -3.30 45.77 59.88
CA VAL A 47 -2.24 44.90 59.34
C VAL A 47 -1.75 43.91 60.41
N ALA A 48 -1.54 44.37 61.64
CA ALA A 48 -1.16 43.51 62.76
C ALA A 48 -2.27 42.49 63.07
N LEU A 49 -3.53 42.92 63.09
CA LEU A 49 -4.69 42.05 63.27
C LEU A 49 -4.75 40.98 62.18
N TYR A 50 -4.54 41.36 60.92
CA TYR A 50 -4.50 40.44 59.79
C TYR A 50 -3.37 39.40 59.92
N LEU A 51 -2.16 39.82 60.31
CA LEU A 51 -1.03 38.89 60.47
C LEU A 51 -1.21 37.89 61.62
N ILE A 52 -1.99 38.24 62.64
CA ILE A 52 -2.25 37.38 63.81
C ILE A 52 -3.44 36.44 63.57
N LEU A 53 -4.52 36.94 62.94
CA LEU A 53 -5.74 36.16 62.73
C LEU A 53 -5.73 35.30 61.46
N ALA A 54 -4.91 35.63 60.46
CA ALA A 54 -4.91 34.88 59.20
C ALA A 54 -4.39 33.45 59.41
N PRO A 55 -5.11 32.41 58.93
CA PRO A 55 -4.69 31.02 59.08
C PRO A 55 -3.37 30.78 58.34
N VAL A 56 -2.42 30.13 59.02
CA VAL A 56 -1.13 29.78 58.44
C VAL A 56 -1.33 28.68 57.41
N SER A 57 -0.83 28.87 56.19
CA SER A 57 -0.90 27.87 55.13
C SER A 57 0.46 27.65 54.49
N TYR A 58 0.88 26.40 54.35
CA TYR A 58 2.10 26.00 53.66
C TYR A 58 1.76 25.54 52.25
N LYS A 59 2.66 25.77 51.29
CA LYS A 59 2.46 25.43 49.89
C LYS A 59 3.59 24.52 49.41
N SER A 60 3.27 23.27 49.11
CA SER A 60 4.18 22.33 48.43
C SER A 60 4.03 22.45 46.92
N SER A 61 5.11 22.22 46.18
CA SER A 61 5.15 22.24 44.72
C SER A 61 5.86 21.02 44.15
N MET A 62 5.39 20.52 43.00
CA MET A 62 6.02 19.47 42.21
C MET A 62 5.95 19.84 40.72
N THR A 63 6.84 19.25 39.93
CA THR A 63 6.90 19.47 38.48
C THR A 63 6.86 18.13 37.76
N LEU A 64 5.94 17.99 36.81
CA LEU A 64 5.82 16.82 35.93
C LEU A 64 6.27 17.18 34.52
N ILE A 65 6.87 16.25 33.80
CA ILE A 65 7.30 16.40 32.40
C ILE A 65 6.70 15.31 31.52
N LEU A 66 6.32 15.68 30.30
CA LEU A 66 5.94 14.75 29.23
C LEU A 66 7.13 14.62 28.25
N PRO A 67 7.85 13.49 28.22
CA PRO A 67 8.85 13.24 27.20
C PRO A 67 8.19 13.22 25.81
N GLY A 68 8.87 13.78 24.80
CA GLY A 68 8.37 13.72 23.42
C GLY A 68 8.25 12.26 22.94
N SER A 69 7.08 11.89 22.42
CA SER A 69 6.82 10.56 21.86
C SER A 69 7.38 10.45 20.44
N GLY A 70 8.37 9.59 20.21
CA GLY A 70 8.99 9.41 18.89
C GLY A 70 9.49 7.99 18.69
N THR A 71 8.57 7.03 18.52
CA THR A 71 8.90 5.67 18.08
C THR A 71 7.96 5.29 16.94
N GLY A 72 8.42 5.43 15.70
CA GLY A 72 7.73 4.92 14.51
C GLY A 72 8.40 3.63 14.03
N GLY A 73 7.60 2.62 13.68
CA GLY A 73 8.06 1.37 13.07
C GLY A 73 7.60 1.27 11.62
N SER A 74 8.51 0.96 10.69
CA SER A 74 8.16 0.64 9.31
C SER A 74 8.25 -0.88 9.09
N ILE A 75 7.22 -1.46 8.47
CA ILE A 75 7.23 -2.87 8.07
C ILE A 75 7.14 -2.91 6.55
N ASN A 76 8.16 -3.51 5.93
CA ASN A 76 8.16 -3.78 4.50
C ASN A 76 7.59 -5.19 4.29
N LEU A 77 6.46 -5.30 3.57
CA LEU A 77 5.98 -6.60 3.11
C LEU A 77 6.57 -6.89 1.73
N GLU A 78 7.32 -7.98 1.63
CA GLU A 78 7.86 -8.47 0.37
C GLU A 78 6.69 -8.70 -0.62
N SER A 79 6.85 -8.22 -1.87
CA SER A 79 5.90 -8.36 -2.99
C SER A 79 4.67 -7.43 -3.09
N ILE A 80 4.30 -6.61 -2.09
CA ILE A 80 3.00 -5.86 -2.15
C ILE A 80 3.12 -4.37 -1.72
N GLY A 81 4.21 -3.94 -1.08
CA GLY A 81 4.48 -2.53 -0.78
C GLY A 81 4.91 -2.28 0.67
N GLN A 82 5.23 -1.02 1.00
CA GLN A 82 5.58 -0.60 2.36
C GLN A 82 4.31 -0.27 3.15
N ALA A 83 4.11 -0.90 4.30
CA ALA A 83 3.13 -0.48 5.29
C ALA A 83 3.86 0.35 6.36
N THR A 84 3.72 1.67 6.30
CA THR A 84 4.26 2.54 7.35
C THR A 84 3.23 2.65 8.46
N SER A 85 3.53 2.06 9.62
CA SER A 85 2.74 2.29 10.82
C SER A 85 3.29 3.54 11.50
N GLN A 86 2.71 4.70 11.20
CA GLN A 86 2.89 5.87 12.05
C GLN A 86 1.93 5.74 13.22
N THR A 87 2.42 5.36 14.40
CA THR A 87 1.72 5.54 15.67
C THR A 87 1.74 7.02 16.04
N THR A 88 1.06 7.85 15.24
CA THR A 88 0.79 9.23 15.64
C THR A 88 -0.23 9.19 16.77
N SER A 89 0.22 9.56 17.98
CA SER A 89 -0.69 9.83 19.09
C SER A 89 -1.77 10.79 18.61
N ALA A 90 -3.05 10.52 18.93
CA ALA A 90 -4.12 11.47 18.67
C ALA A 90 -3.91 12.84 19.38
N PHE A 91 -2.93 12.91 20.29
CA PHE A 91 -2.49 14.11 21.01
C PHE A 91 -1.16 14.68 20.49
N SER A 92 -0.62 14.20 19.36
CA SER A 92 0.57 14.76 18.71
C SER A 92 0.25 15.94 17.78
N SER A 93 -1.04 16.24 17.54
CA SER A 93 -1.46 17.39 16.75
C SER A 93 -1.30 18.70 17.55
N PRO A 94 -0.77 19.80 16.96
CA PRO A 94 -0.57 21.09 17.64
C PRO A 94 -1.83 21.72 18.26
N SER A 95 -3.02 21.26 17.84
CA SER A 95 -4.32 21.74 18.30
C SER A 95 -4.82 21.08 19.59
N LEU A 96 -4.31 19.91 19.97
CA LEU A 96 -4.74 19.15 21.15
C LEU A 96 -3.54 18.93 22.07
N SER A 97 -3.38 19.82 23.05
CA SER A 97 -2.28 19.74 23.99
C SER A 97 -2.53 18.65 25.06
N PRO A 98 -1.70 17.60 25.14
CA PRO A 98 -1.85 16.55 26.15
C PRO A 98 -1.73 17.09 27.59
N THR A 99 -1.00 18.19 27.78
CA THR A 99 -0.84 18.82 29.09
C THR A 99 -2.13 19.47 29.60
N GLN A 100 -3.02 19.94 28.71
CA GLN A 100 -4.35 20.44 29.08
C GLN A 100 -5.27 19.31 29.57
N ASN A 101 -5.21 18.14 28.93
CA ASN A 101 -5.95 16.96 29.38
C ASN A 101 -5.44 16.48 30.74
N TYR A 102 -4.13 16.45 30.94
CA TYR A 102 -3.54 16.09 32.25
C TYR A 102 -3.83 17.11 33.33
N LYS A 103 -3.89 18.41 33.02
CA LYS A 103 -4.36 19.44 33.95
C LYS A 103 -5.79 19.16 34.43
N ARG A 104 -6.71 18.81 33.53
CA ARG A 104 -8.09 18.44 33.90
C ARG A 104 -8.12 17.16 34.74
N LEU A 105 -7.30 16.16 34.39
CA LEU A 105 -7.23 14.90 35.12
C LEU A 105 -6.67 15.08 36.54
N LEU A 106 -5.67 15.95 36.73
CA LEU A 106 -5.11 16.29 38.05
C LEU A 106 -6.14 16.97 38.98
N GLY A 107 -7.13 17.67 38.43
CA GLY A 107 -8.22 18.28 39.18
C GLY A 107 -9.51 17.45 39.22
N ALA A 108 -9.52 16.25 38.64
CA ALA A 108 -10.74 15.44 38.59
C ALA A 108 -11.10 14.87 39.96
N ASP A 109 -12.38 14.93 40.33
CA ASP A 109 -12.91 14.44 41.62
C ASP A 109 -12.46 13.01 41.95
N LEU A 110 -12.42 12.13 40.94
CA LEU A 110 -11.97 10.74 41.11
C LEU A 110 -10.53 10.66 41.60
N ILE A 111 -9.64 11.49 41.05
CA ILE A 111 -8.21 11.51 41.41
C ILE A 111 -8.03 12.16 42.79
N LEU A 112 -8.78 13.22 43.09
CA LEU A 112 -8.75 13.88 44.39
C LEU A 112 -9.26 12.97 45.52
N ARG A 113 -10.34 12.22 45.30
CA ARG A 113 -10.86 11.20 46.23
C ARG A 113 -9.88 10.06 46.47
N GLN A 114 -9.25 9.57 45.40
CA GLN A 114 -8.23 8.51 45.50
C GLN A 114 -6.94 8.97 46.17
N GLY A 115 -6.61 10.25 46.06
CA GLY A 115 -5.54 10.87 46.84
C GLY A 115 -5.91 10.95 48.32
N ALA A 116 -7.13 11.40 48.64
CA ALA A 116 -7.61 11.49 50.03
C ALA A 116 -7.64 10.12 50.72
N THR A 117 -8.12 9.09 50.01
CA THR A 117 -8.16 7.69 50.52
C THR A 117 -6.76 7.19 50.91
N ARG A 118 -5.69 7.68 50.25
CA ARG A 118 -4.31 7.28 50.56
C ARG A 118 -3.72 7.94 51.80
N LEU A 119 -4.29 9.04 52.26
CA LEU A 119 -3.82 9.78 53.43
C LEU A 119 -4.56 9.37 54.71
N GLU A 120 -5.59 8.53 54.60
CA GLU A 120 -6.48 8.16 55.72
C GLU A 120 -7.05 9.40 56.46
N GLU A 121 -7.12 10.56 55.79
CA GLU A 121 -7.74 11.77 56.34
C GLU A 121 -9.27 11.57 56.39
N ASP A 122 -9.95 12.11 57.41
CA ASP A 122 -11.42 12.18 57.50
C ASP A 122 -12.07 12.97 56.34
N ALA A 123 -11.26 13.66 55.54
CA ALA A 123 -11.70 14.42 54.38
C ALA A 123 -12.03 13.48 53.21
N GLU A 124 -13.27 13.51 52.73
CA GLU A 124 -13.73 12.70 51.59
C GLU A 124 -13.00 13.06 50.27
N ILE A 125 -12.44 14.27 50.16
CA ILE A 125 -11.83 14.82 48.93
C ILE A 125 -10.64 15.73 49.28
N LEU A 126 -9.53 15.60 48.54
CA LEU A 126 -8.39 16.53 48.65
C LEU A 126 -8.76 17.95 48.18
N PRO A 127 -8.15 19.01 48.76
CA PRO A 127 -8.33 20.36 48.26
C PRO A 127 -7.83 20.50 46.81
N GLU A 128 -8.51 21.32 46.02
CA GLU A 128 -8.21 21.47 44.59
C GLU A 128 -6.77 22.00 44.38
N PRO A 129 -5.94 21.32 43.59
CA PRO A 129 -4.56 21.72 43.35
C PRO A 129 -4.48 22.92 42.40
N THR A 130 -3.54 23.83 42.65
CA THR A 130 -3.20 24.87 41.67
C THR A 130 -2.25 24.27 40.63
N VAL A 131 -2.77 24.02 39.43
CA VAL A 131 -2.01 23.52 38.27
C VAL A 131 -1.67 24.65 37.30
N LYS A 132 -0.38 24.89 37.08
CA LYS A 132 0.15 25.85 36.10
C LYS A 132 0.84 25.09 34.97
N LEU A 133 0.49 25.48 33.75
CA LEU A 133 1.12 24.98 32.53
C LEU A 133 2.14 26.03 32.08
N VAL A 134 3.34 25.59 31.73
CA VAL A 134 4.38 26.49 31.23
C VAL A 134 4.33 26.47 29.71
N ASP A 135 3.93 27.59 29.12
CA ASP A 135 3.75 27.73 27.68
C ASP A 135 5.03 27.33 26.92
N GLN A 136 4.86 26.65 25.79
CA GLN A 136 5.96 26.17 24.93
C GLN A 136 6.90 25.15 25.60
N THR A 137 6.49 24.56 26.74
CA THR A 137 7.21 23.46 27.38
C THR A 137 6.27 22.31 27.71
N ASN A 138 6.81 21.10 27.88
CA ASN A 138 6.07 19.93 28.33
C ASN A 138 6.00 19.83 29.87
N LEU A 139 6.14 20.95 30.58
CA LEU A 139 6.18 21.01 32.04
C LEU A 139 4.82 21.37 32.63
N ILE A 140 4.42 20.61 33.65
CA ILE A 140 3.21 20.83 34.44
C ILE A 140 3.64 21.06 35.89
N MET A 141 3.42 22.27 36.38
CA MET A 141 3.71 22.62 37.77
C MET A 141 2.43 22.46 38.58
N VAL A 142 2.48 21.64 39.62
CA VAL A 142 1.35 21.38 40.51
C VAL A 142 1.72 21.85 41.90
N SER A 143 0.79 22.50 42.59
CA SER A 143 1.00 22.91 43.98
C SER A 143 -0.25 22.75 44.82
N MET A 144 -0.04 22.39 46.08
CA MET A 144 -1.10 22.12 47.03
C MET A 144 -0.81 22.79 48.37
N ARG A 145 -1.88 23.17 49.09
CA ARG A 145 -1.78 23.81 50.40
C ARG A 145 -2.07 22.81 51.53
N GLY A 146 -1.34 22.95 52.62
CA GLY A 146 -1.54 22.21 53.88
C GLY A 146 -1.45 23.13 55.09
N ALA A 147 -1.98 22.66 56.23
CA ALA A 147 -1.88 23.38 57.50
C ALA A 147 -0.47 23.28 58.11
N SER A 148 0.26 22.20 57.81
CA SER A 148 1.68 22.01 58.13
C SER A 148 2.51 21.79 56.85
N PRO A 149 3.84 22.00 56.90
CA PRO A 149 4.71 21.73 55.76
C PRO A 149 4.70 20.25 55.36
N GLU A 150 4.65 19.34 56.33
CA GLU A 150 4.55 17.88 56.11
C GLU A 150 3.23 17.53 55.43
N GLN A 151 2.11 18.03 55.94
CA GLN A 151 0.79 17.77 55.36
C GLN A 151 0.68 18.31 53.93
N ALA A 152 1.28 19.47 53.64
CA ALA A 152 1.29 20.01 52.27
C ALA A 152 2.05 19.09 51.30
N GLN A 153 3.15 18.48 51.76
CA GLN A 153 3.96 17.55 50.99
C GLN A 153 3.24 16.20 50.79
N GLU A 154 2.74 15.62 51.88
CA GLU A 154 2.02 14.34 51.87
C GLU A 154 0.79 14.40 50.96
N ARG A 155 0.01 15.49 51.03
CA ARG A 155 -1.15 15.66 50.15
C ARG A 155 -0.79 15.75 48.67
N LEU A 156 0.30 16.45 48.36
CA LEU A 156 0.78 16.56 46.98
C LEU A 156 1.35 15.23 46.47
N GLU A 157 2.01 14.46 47.34
CA GLU A 157 2.53 13.12 47.04
C GLU A 157 1.39 12.11 46.83
N ALA A 158 0.36 12.14 47.67
CA ALA A 158 -0.84 11.32 47.51
C ALA A 158 -1.57 11.63 46.21
N LEU A 159 -1.68 12.92 45.85
CA LEU A 159 -2.21 13.34 44.55
C LEU A 159 -1.37 12.80 43.40
N ARG A 160 -0.03 12.89 43.49
CA ARG A 160 0.89 12.39 42.47
C ARG A 160 0.69 10.89 42.23
N LEU A 161 0.67 10.10 43.30
CA LEU A 161 0.46 8.64 43.22
C LEU A 161 -0.94 8.30 42.69
N ALA A 162 -1.98 9.02 43.13
CA ALA A 162 -3.33 8.86 42.62
C ALA A 162 -3.41 9.13 41.12
N PHE A 163 -2.83 10.25 40.67
CA PHE A 163 -2.77 10.63 39.28
C PHE A 163 -2.05 9.58 38.42
N LEU A 164 -0.84 9.14 38.82
CA LEU A 164 -0.09 8.12 38.08
C LEU A 164 -0.85 6.79 38.00
N SER A 165 -1.48 6.36 39.10
CA SER A 165 -2.30 5.13 39.11
C SER A 165 -3.60 5.26 38.29
N GLY A 166 -4.17 6.46 38.21
CA GLY A 166 -5.32 6.75 37.35
C GLY A 166 -4.93 6.71 35.88
N LEU A 167 -3.78 7.29 35.54
CA LEU A 167 -3.24 7.27 34.18
C LEU A 167 -2.93 5.86 33.71
N GLU A 168 -2.39 5.01 34.59
CA GLU A 168 -2.12 3.60 34.28
C GLU A 168 -3.41 2.81 34.02
N ARG A 169 -4.46 3.03 34.81
CA ARG A 169 -5.79 2.43 34.54
C ARG A 169 -6.38 2.90 33.21
N LEU A 170 -6.29 4.20 32.91
CA LEU A 170 -6.76 4.73 31.63
C LEU A 170 -5.99 4.13 30.45
N ARG A 171 -4.68 3.87 30.59
CA ARG A 171 -3.89 3.14 29.58
C ARG A 171 -4.38 1.72 29.38
N GLN A 172 -4.57 0.97 30.46
CA GLN A 172 -5.05 -0.41 30.41
C GLN A 172 -6.44 -0.51 29.79
N ASP A 173 -7.36 0.37 30.19
CA ASP A 173 -8.72 0.42 29.65
C ASP A 173 -8.72 0.77 28.14
N GLU A 174 -7.91 1.73 27.72
CA GLU A 174 -7.79 2.12 26.32
C GLU A 174 -7.13 1.01 25.49
N ALA A 175 -6.08 0.36 26.02
CA ALA A 175 -5.44 -0.78 25.37
C ALA A 175 -6.42 -1.94 25.17
N ALA A 176 -7.21 -2.28 26.20
CA ALA A 176 -8.22 -3.34 26.14
C ALA A 176 -9.33 -3.01 25.12
N LYS A 177 -9.82 -1.77 25.09
CA LYS A 177 -10.83 -1.32 24.12
C LYS A 177 -10.32 -1.37 22.68
N ARG A 178 -9.07 -0.93 22.46
CA ARG A 178 -8.43 -0.98 21.14
C ARG A 178 -8.20 -2.40 20.69
N GLU A 179 -7.68 -3.26 21.56
CA GLU A 179 -7.46 -4.67 21.25
C GLU A 179 -8.78 -5.36 20.90
N ALA A 180 -9.86 -5.13 21.67
CA ALA A 180 -11.18 -5.68 21.34
C ALA A 180 -11.69 -5.20 19.97
N ALA A 181 -11.50 -3.92 19.63
CA ALA A 181 -11.89 -3.37 18.33
C ALA A 181 -11.04 -3.93 17.17
N ASP A 182 -9.73 -4.09 17.38
CA ASP A 182 -8.81 -4.66 16.39
C ASP A 182 -9.09 -6.16 16.17
N LEU A 183 -9.38 -6.92 17.23
CA LEU A 183 -9.79 -8.34 17.14
C LEU A 183 -11.10 -8.51 16.35
N ALA A 184 -12.09 -7.65 16.59
CA ALA A 184 -13.34 -7.69 15.83
C ALA A 184 -13.12 -7.42 14.33
N ARG A 185 -12.19 -6.50 13.99
CA ARG A 185 -11.79 -6.26 12.59
C ARG A 185 -11.02 -7.44 11.99
N LEU A 186 -10.18 -8.10 12.77
CA LEU A 186 -9.45 -9.29 12.32
C LEU A 186 -10.39 -10.45 11.99
N ASP A 187 -11.43 -10.68 12.81
CA ASP A 187 -12.46 -11.68 12.51
C ASP A 187 -13.20 -11.36 11.19
N GLU A 188 -13.56 -10.10 10.95
CA GLU A 188 -14.14 -9.68 9.66
C GLU A 188 -13.19 -9.94 8.47
N LEU A 189 -11.91 -9.62 8.63
CA LEU A 189 -10.90 -9.86 7.60
C LEU A 189 -10.63 -11.35 7.37
N GLU A 190 -10.63 -12.16 8.43
CA GLU A 190 -10.50 -13.61 8.36
C GLU A 190 -11.68 -14.20 7.58
N GLN A 191 -12.91 -13.80 7.89
CA GLN A 191 -14.10 -14.24 7.16
C GLN A 191 -14.03 -13.87 5.67
N LYS A 192 -13.54 -12.66 5.34
CA LYS A 192 -13.33 -12.24 3.94
C LYS A 192 -12.26 -13.09 3.25
N LEU A 193 -11.15 -13.40 3.92
CA LEU A 193 -10.11 -14.27 3.39
C LEU A 193 -10.64 -15.68 3.13
N GLN A 194 -11.35 -16.27 4.10
CA GLN A 194 -11.99 -17.58 3.95
C GLN A 194 -13.01 -17.58 2.81
N GLN A 195 -13.79 -16.50 2.65
CA GLN A 195 -14.73 -16.37 1.54
C GLN A 195 -14.02 -16.32 0.19
N ALA A 196 -12.93 -15.54 0.07
CA ALA A 196 -12.13 -15.47 -1.15
C ALA A 196 -11.52 -16.84 -1.50
N GLN A 197 -10.95 -17.55 -0.52
CA GLN A 197 -10.43 -18.90 -0.70
C GLN A 197 -11.51 -19.89 -1.15
N ARG A 198 -12.71 -19.83 -0.54
CA ARG A 198 -13.84 -20.68 -0.94
C ARG A 198 -14.29 -20.42 -2.37
N ARG A 199 -14.37 -19.15 -2.81
CA ARG A 199 -14.72 -18.82 -4.20
C ARG A 199 -13.71 -19.41 -5.19
N VAL A 200 -12.41 -19.34 -4.89
CA VAL A 200 -11.37 -19.98 -5.72
C VAL A 200 -11.60 -21.49 -5.80
N LEU A 201 -11.81 -22.15 -4.66
CA LEU A 201 -12.03 -23.61 -4.62
C LEU A 201 -13.32 -24.04 -5.34
N GLU A 202 -14.41 -23.30 -5.16
CA GLU A 202 -15.69 -23.53 -5.82
C GLU A 202 -15.57 -23.34 -7.33
N PHE A 203 -14.88 -22.29 -7.76
CA PHE A 203 -14.59 -22.04 -9.17
C PHE A 203 -13.73 -23.16 -9.78
N GLN A 204 -12.66 -23.58 -9.09
CA GLN A 204 -11.81 -24.69 -9.53
C GLN A 204 -12.60 -26.01 -9.63
N GLY A 205 -13.49 -26.27 -8.67
CA GLY A 205 -14.33 -27.47 -8.64
C GLY A 205 -15.40 -27.50 -9.73
N THR A 206 -16.02 -26.37 -10.04
CA THR A 206 -17.09 -26.26 -11.06
C THR A 206 -16.55 -26.22 -12.48
N THR A 207 -15.42 -25.54 -12.71
CA THR A 207 -14.85 -25.37 -14.05
C THR A 207 -13.88 -26.48 -14.44
N GLY A 208 -13.34 -27.22 -13.46
CA GLY A 208 -12.30 -28.22 -13.66
C GLY A 208 -10.92 -27.62 -14.00
N LEU A 209 -10.78 -26.28 -13.99
CA LEU A 209 -9.52 -25.58 -14.19
C LEU A 209 -8.88 -25.31 -12.83
N ALA A 210 -7.99 -26.22 -12.40
CA ALA A 210 -7.35 -26.10 -11.09
C ALA A 210 -6.29 -25.00 -11.06
N THR A 211 -5.53 -24.85 -12.14
CA THR A 211 -4.42 -23.88 -12.22
C THR A 211 -4.38 -23.17 -13.57
N LEU A 212 -3.82 -21.96 -13.60
CA LEU A 212 -3.54 -21.24 -14.84
C LEU A 212 -2.53 -21.99 -15.73
N ASP A 213 -1.62 -22.77 -15.13
CA ASP A 213 -0.67 -23.59 -15.88
C ASP A 213 -1.37 -24.65 -16.74
N GLN A 214 -2.49 -25.22 -16.27
CA GLN A 214 -3.28 -26.17 -17.08
C GLN A 214 -3.87 -25.49 -18.33
N PHE A 215 -4.30 -24.23 -18.20
CA PHE A 215 -4.74 -23.44 -19.35
C PHE A 215 -3.60 -23.20 -20.33
N HIS A 216 -2.43 -22.77 -19.84
CA HIS A 216 -1.24 -22.57 -20.69
C HIS A 216 -0.79 -23.86 -21.38
N GLN A 217 -0.82 -24.99 -20.69
CA GLN A 217 -0.51 -26.30 -21.28
C GLN A 217 -1.45 -26.64 -22.43
N ARG A 218 -2.75 -26.40 -22.30
CA ARG A 218 -3.73 -26.62 -23.38
C ARG A 218 -3.50 -25.68 -24.57
N LEU A 219 -3.16 -24.42 -24.32
CA LEU A 219 -2.83 -23.48 -25.40
C LEU A 219 -1.58 -23.93 -26.17
N ASN A 220 -0.55 -24.40 -25.44
CA ASN A 220 0.67 -24.92 -26.06
C ASN A 220 0.42 -26.17 -26.94
N VAL A 221 -0.59 -26.99 -26.63
CA VAL A 221 -0.99 -28.11 -27.49
C VAL A 221 -1.51 -27.58 -28.83
N VAL A 222 -2.37 -26.54 -28.81
CA VAL A 222 -2.87 -25.90 -30.04
C VAL A 222 -1.73 -25.29 -30.84
N ASP A 223 -0.80 -24.58 -30.20
CA ASP A 223 0.37 -24.00 -30.87
C ASP A 223 1.27 -25.08 -31.49
N GLY A 224 1.44 -26.22 -30.79
CA GLY A 224 2.15 -27.39 -31.29
C GLY A 224 1.47 -27.98 -32.53
N LEU A 225 0.15 -28.16 -32.50
CA LEU A 225 -0.64 -28.64 -33.63
C LEU A 225 -0.56 -27.69 -34.83
N GLN A 226 -0.63 -26.36 -34.62
CA GLN A 226 -0.42 -25.38 -35.67
C GLN A 226 1.00 -25.45 -36.26
N GLY A 227 1.99 -25.76 -35.44
CA GLY A 227 3.34 -26.13 -35.88
C GLY A 227 3.33 -27.31 -36.85
N SER A 228 2.70 -28.42 -36.44
CA SER A 228 2.55 -29.61 -37.27
C SER A 228 1.75 -29.37 -38.54
N GLU A 229 0.70 -28.53 -38.52
CA GLU A 229 -0.07 -28.17 -39.73
C GLU A 229 0.83 -27.51 -40.77
N ARG A 230 1.68 -26.56 -40.33
CA ARG A 230 2.64 -25.90 -41.23
C ARG A 230 3.64 -26.88 -41.82
N GLU A 231 4.15 -27.82 -41.01
CA GLU A 231 5.06 -28.86 -41.46
C GLU A 231 4.43 -29.79 -42.49
N PHE A 232 3.24 -30.35 -42.21
CA PHE A 232 2.55 -31.23 -43.14
C PHE A 232 2.13 -30.50 -44.42
N ARG A 233 1.70 -29.24 -44.32
CA ARG A 233 1.41 -28.40 -45.49
C ARG A 233 2.64 -28.18 -46.36
N GLN A 234 3.81 -28.00 -45.76
CA GLN A 234 5.07 -27.91 -46.49
C GLN A 234 5.44 -29.26 -47.12
N ALA A 235 5.25 -30.37 -46.42
CA ALA A 235 5.50 -31.71 -46.93
C ALA A 235 4.63 -32.02 -48.16
N VAL A 236 3.32 -31.73 -48.11
CA VAL A 236 2.40 -31.86 -49.26
C VAL A 236 2.91 -31.06 -50.45
N ARG A 237 3.21 -29.76 -50.27
CA ARG A 237 3.72 -28.90 -51.36
C ARG A 237 5.03 -29.42 -51.95
N ARG A 238 5.93 -29.93 -51.11
CA ARG A 238 7.21 -30.50 -51.53
C ARG A 238 7.00 -31.75 -52.36
N SER A 239 6.18 -32.69 -51.89
CA SER A 239 5.85 -33.92 -52.62
C SER A 239 5.12 -33.63 -53.93
N GLU A 240 4.18 -32.70 -53.96
CA GLU A 240 3.50 -32.28 -55.21
C GLU A 240 4.45 -31.66 -56.23
N ALA A 241 5.40 -30.83 -55.78
CA ALA A 241 6.38 -30.21 -56.66
C ALA A 241 7.39 -31.23 -57.20
N GLN A 242 7.84 -32.16 -56.35
CA GLN A 242 8.72 -33.26 -56.76
C GLN A 242 8.02 -34.21 -57.73
N ALA A 243 6.77 -34.60 -57.44
CA ALA A 243 5.97 -35.45 -58.31
C ALA A 243 5.71 -34.79 -59.67
N ARG A 244 5.41 -33.48 -59.71
CA ARG A 244 5.28 -32.73 -60.97
C ARG A 244 6.55 -32.74 -61.80
N ARG A 245 7.71 -32.45 -61.19
CA ARG A 245 8.99 -32.49 -61.90
C ARG A 245 9.32 -33.88 -62.44
N LEU A 246 9.07 -34.93 -61.66
CA LEU A 246 9.28 -36.31 -62.10
C LEU A 246 8.33 -36.70 -63.23
N GLY A 247 7.07 -36.27 -63.18
CA GLY A 247 6.09 -36.45 -64.26
C GLY A 247 6.51 -35.73 -65.54
N GLU A 248 6.97 -34.48 -65.44
CA GLU A 248 7.51 -33.70 -66.58
C GLU A 248 8.74 -34.37 -67.21
N MET A 249 9.64 -34.95 -66.42
CA MET A 249 10.80 -35.70 -66.93
C MET A 249 10.43 -37.01 -67.63
N LEU A 250 9.34 -37.64 -67.19
CA LEU A 250 8.84 -38.90 -67.71
C LEU A 250 7.85 -38.73 -68.87
N ASP A 251 7.34 -37.52 -69.08
CA ASP A 251 6.24 -37.19 -69.99
C ASP A 251 4.97 -38.01 -69.70
N ILE A 252 4.68 -38.20 -68.40
CA ILE A 252 3.51 -38.93 -67.91
C ILE A 252 2.88 -38.22 -66.72
N SER A 253 1.59 -38.44 -66.56
CA SER A 253 0.82 -38.07 -65.37
C SER A 253 0.95 -39.10 -64.24
N LEU A 254 0.56 -38.71 -63.03
CA LEU A 254 0.53 -39.63 -61.88
C LEU A 254 -0.43 -40.81 -62.09
N ASP A 255 -1.56 -40.59 -62.76
CA ASP A 255 -2.54 -41.65 -63.04
C ASP A 255 -2.05 -42.62 -64.12
N GLU A 256 -1.27 -42.12 -65.09
CA GLU A 256 -0.53 -42.96 -66.04
C GLU A 256 0.57 -43.76 -65.35
N ALA A 257 1.31 -43.18 -64.40
CA ALA A 257 2.31 -43.88 -63.61
C ALA A 257 1.71 -45.02 -62.75
N ARG A 258 0.55 -44.78 -62.12
CA ARG A 258 -0.23 -45.82 -61.41
C ARG A 258 -0.66 -46.94 -62.34
N SER A 259 -1.17 -46.58 -63.52
CA SER A 259 -1.58 -47.53 -64.54
C SER A 259 -0.40 -48.36 -65.05
N ALA A 260 0.76 -47.73 -65.29
CA ALA A 260 1.99 -48.41 -65.66
C ALA A 260 2.43 -49.44 -64.62
N GLN A 261 2.27 -49.14 -63.32
CA GLN A 261 2.60 -50.07 -62.25
C GLN A 261 1.64 -51.27 -62.19
N LEU A 262 0.35 -51.07 -62.46
CA LEU A 262 -0.62 -52.17 -62.59
C LEU A 262 -0.28 -53.09 -63.76
N LEU A 263 0.10 -52.51 -64.90
CA LEU A 263 0.58 -53.27 -66.06
C LEU A 263 1.89 -54.03 -65.75
N ARG A 264 2.78 -53.45 -64.94
CA ARG A 264 4.01 -54.11 -64.49
C ARG A 264 3.75 -55.27 -63.54
N ALA A 265 2.76 -55.14 -62.67
CA ALA A 265 2.39 -56.17 -61.70
C ALA A 265 1.71 -57.40 -62.35
N ASP A 266 1.22 -57.29 -63.60
CA ASP A 266 0.55 -58.39 -64.30
C ASP A 266 1.55 -59.32 -65.02
N PRO A 267 1.69 -60.60 -64.60
CA PRO A 267 2.66 -61.52 -65.21
C PRO A 267 2.36 -61.82 -66.68
N LEU A 268 1.08 -61.85 -67.06
CA LEU A 268 0.67 -62.11 -68.44
C LEU A 268 1.05 -60.95 -69.36
N PHE A 269 0.76 -59.71 -68.95
CA PHE A 269 1.19 -58.52 -69.67
C PHE A 269 2.71 -58.45 -69.82
N GLN A 270 3.47 -58.72 -68.76
CA GLN A 270 4.93 -58.80 -68.83
C GLN A 270 5.42 -59.86 -69.82
N SER A 271 4.84 -61.06 -69.79
CA SER A 271 5.21 -62.13 -70.73
C SER A 271 4.90 -61.77 -72.20
N LEU A 272 3.77 -61.10 -72.45
CA LEU A 272 3.39 -60.62 -73.77
C LEU A 272 4.34 -59.52 -74.25
N LEU A 273 4.77 -58.64 -73.34
CA LEU A 273 5.69 -57.55 -73.61
C LEU A 273 7.07 -58.06 -73.99
N THR A 274 7.62 -59.01 -73.23
CA THR A 274 8.89 -59.68 -73.54
C THR A 274 8.83 -60.40 -74.89
N ARG A 275 7.75 -61.14 -75.17
CA ARG A 275 7.54 -61.83 -76.46
C ARG A 275 7.44 -60.85 -77.62
N TYR A 276 6.70 -59.75 -77.44
CA TYR A 276 6.57 -58.70 -78.45
C TYR A 276 7.92 -58.03 -78.74
N ALA A 277 8.70 -57.71 -77.71
CA ALA A 277 10.04 -57.13 -77.86
C ALA A 277 10.99 -58.05 -78.63
N GLY A 278 10.97 -59.37 -78.34
CA GLY A 278 11.75 -60.36 -79.08
C GLY A 278 11.36 -60.44 -80.56
N VAL A 279 10.07 -60.61 -80.86
CA VAL A 279 9.57 -60.65 -82.25
C VAL A 279 9.82 -59.32 -82.98
N LEU A 280 9.75 -58.19 -82.28
CA LEU A 280 10.04 -56.88 -82.85
C LEU A 280 11.53 -56.76 -83.24
N ALA A 281 12.44 -57.24 -82.40
CA ALA A 281 13.88 -57.25 -82.69
C ALA A 281 14.22 -58.17 -83.87
N ASP A 282 13.64 -59.38 -83.90
CA ASP A 282 13.81 -60.31 -85.02
C ASP A 282 13.26 -59.72 -86.33
N TRP A 283 12.11 -59.04 -86.26
CA TRP A 283 11.50 -58.38 -87.41
C TRP A 283 12.34 -57.19 -87.92
N THR A 284 12.88 -56.34 -87.04
CA THR A 284 13.71 -55.21 -87.45
C THR A 284 15.02 -55.67 -88.09
N GLN A 285 15.64 -56.73 -87.55
CA GLN A 285 16.84 -57.35 -88.13
C GLN A 285 16.55 -58.00 -89.49
N ALA A 286 15.48 -58.78 -89.59
CA ALA A 286 15.04 -59.42 -90.83
C ALA A 286 14.72 -58.38 -91.91
N ARG A 287 14.06 -57.27 -91.55
CA ARG A 287 13.71 -56.18 -92.48
C ARG A 287 14.93 -55.45 -93.04
N ALA A 288 16.03 -55.39 -92.29
CA ALA A 288 17.26 -54.78 -92.77
C ALA A 288 17.94 -55.61 -93.90
N THR A 289 17.62 -56.90 -94.01
CA THR A 289 18.32 -57.84 -94.91
C THR A 289 17.42 -58.51 -95.94
N LEU A 290 16.11 -58.60 -95.68
CA LEU A 290 15.13 -59.32 -96.50
C LEU A 290 14.13 -58.35 -97.15
N GLY A 291 13.69 -58.68 -98.36
CA GLY A 291 12.68 -57.89 -99.08
C GLY A 291 11.30 -57.95 -98.43
N GLU A 292 10.47 -56.93 -98.68
CA GLU A 292 9.15 -56.73 -98.05
C GLU A 292 8.14 -57.89 -98.26
N GLN A 293 8.35 -58.77 -99.26
CA GLN A 293 7.50 -59.94 -99.54
C GLN A 293 8.12 -61.28 -99.09
N HIS A 294 9.26 -61.27 -98.41
CA HIS A 294 9.92 -62.50 -97.98
C HIS A 294 9.06 -63.26 -96.94
N LEU A 295 9.03 -64.59 -97.02
CA LEU A 295 8.16 -65.44 -96.18
C LEU A 295 8.39 -65.19 -94.69
N THR A 296 9.64 -65.20 -94.23
CA THR A 296 10.00 -64.98 -92.82
C THR A 296 9.61 -63.58 -92.32
N LEU A 297 9.71 -62.56 -93.17
CA LEU A 297 9.31 -61.19 -92.83
C LEU A 297 7.79 -61.08 -92.69
N THR A 298 7.06 -61.80 -93.54
CA THR A 298 5.60 -61.89 -93.48
C THR A 298 5.14 -62.57 -92.20
N GLU A 299 5.77 -63.70 -91.82
CA GLU A 299 5.49 -64.44 -90.57
C GLU A 299 5.77 -63.59 -89.34
N LEU A 300 6.96 -62.97 -89.24
CA LEU A 300 7.33 -62.06 -88.15
C LEU A 300 6.38 -60.86 -88.08
N SER A 301 5.94 -60.33 -89.23
CA SER A 301 4.98 -59.22 -89.26
C SER A 301 3.59 -59.61 -88.70
N ALA A 302 3.14 -60.84 -88.97
CA ALA A 302 1.86 -61.37 -88.49
C ALA A 302 1.92 -61.67 -86.98
N GLN A 303 3.02 -62.27 -86.52
CA GLN A 303 3.27 -62.51 -85.09
C GLN A 303 3.33 -61.19 -84.31
N ARG A 304 4.05 -60.18 -84.84
CA ARG A 304 4.12 -58.84 -84.25
C ARG A 304 2.74 -58.20 -84.10
N ARG A 305 1.90 -58.24 -85.14
CA ARG A 305 0.52 -57.68 -85.06
C ARG A 305 -0.34 -58.40 -84.03
N THR A 306 -0.25 -59.73 -83.97
CA THR A 306 -1.03 -60.55 -83.03
C THR A 306 -0.63 -60.27 -81.58
N LEU A 307 0.67 -60.21 -81.30
CA LEU A 307 1.18 -59.86 -79.97
C LEU A 307 0.83 -58.42 -79.58
N ARG A 308 0.92 -57.47 -80.53
CA ARG A 308 0.52 -56.06 -80.33
C ARG A 308 -0.97 -55.95 -79.94
N GLN A 309 -1.85 -56.65 -80.64
CA GLN A 309 -3.29 -56.66 -80.34
C GLN A 309 -3.57 -57.28 -78.97
N SER A 310 -2.89 -58.39 -78.65
CA SER A 310 -3.02 -59.07 -77.35
C SER A 310 -2.54 -58.18 -76.18
N LEU A 311 -1.46 -57.42 -76.39
CA LEU A 311 -0.95 -56.43 -75.43
C LEU A 311 -1.95 -55.32 -75.16
N VAL A 312 -2.51 -54.72 -76.21
CA VAL A 312 -3.51 -53.65 -76.07
C VAL A 312 -4.79 -54.19 -75.39
N GLN A 313 -5.25 -55.38 -75.77
CA GLN A 313 -6.43 -55.99 -75.18
C GLN A 313 -6.23 -56.30 -73.69
N ARG A 314 -5.06 -56.82 -73.30
CA ARG A 314 -4.73 -57.05 -71.89
C ARG A 314 -4.57 -55.72 -71.14
N GLY A 315 -3.89 -54.75 -71.74
CA GLY A 315 -3.63 -53.44 -71.13
C GLY A 315 -4.89 -52.62 -70.86
N THR A 316 -5.84 -52.63 -71.81
CA THR A 316 -7.16 -51.98 -71.66
C THR A 316 -8.06 -52.69 -70.65
N ALA A 317 -7.89 -54.01 -70.46
CA ALA A 317 -8.61 -54.75 -69.42
C ALA A 317 -8.10 -54.43 -68.01
N LEU A 318 -6.84 -53.99 -67.88
CA LEU A 318 -6.19 -53.71 -66.60
C LEU A 318 -6.22 -52.23 -66.22
N THR A 319 -6.26 -51.33 -67.21
CA THR A 319 -6.11 -49.89 -67.00
C THR A 319 -7.04 -49.09 -67.93
N PRO A 320 -7.46 -47.87 -67.53
CA PRO A 320 -8.29 -47.01 -68.36
C PRO A 320 -7.50 -46.29 -69.49
N LEU A 321 -6.27 -46.74 -69.79
CA LEU A 321 -5.40 -46.08 -70.75
C LEU A 321 -5.89 -46.28 -72.19
N SER A 322 -5.64 -45.28 -73.03
CA SER A 322 -5.94 -45.39 -74.45
C SER A 322 -5.04 -46.46 -75.12
N PRO A 323 -5.52 -47.13 -76.18
CA PRO A 323 -4.70 -48.07 -76.97
C PRO A 323 -3.37 -47.47 -77.43
N GLU A 324 -3.35 -46.17 -77.76
CA GLU A 324 -2.15 -45.46 -78.21
C GLU A 324 -1.15 -45.27 -77.07
N THR A 325 -1.62 -44.86 -75.89
CA THR A 325 -0.80 -44.70 -74.68
C THR A 325 -0.20 -46.04 -74.23
N LEU A 326 -0.97 -47.13 -74.30
CA LEU A 326 -0.52 -48.49 -73.97
C LEU A 326 0.60 -48.97 -74.90
N LEU A 327 0.50 -48.65 -76.19
CA LEU A 327 1.54 -48.96 -77.17
C LEU A 327 2.79 -48.12 -76.97
N GLY A 328 2.63 -46.85 -76.58
CA GLY A 328 3.73 -46.01 -76.10
C GLY A 328 4.45 -46.68 -74.94
N PHE A 329 3.73 -47.13 -73.90
CA PHE A 329 4.34 -47.84 -72.78
C PHE A 329 5.10 -49.12 -73.18
N ALA A 330 4.57 -49.88 -74.13
CA ALA A 330 5.20 -51.11 -74.63
C ALA A 330 6.50 -50.86 -75.41
N ASP A 331 6.60 -49.72 -76.10
CA ASP A 331 7.82 -49.30 -76.81
C ASP A 331 8.84 -48.62 -75.87
N LEU A 332 8.40 -48.12 -74.69
CA LEU A 332 9.22 -47.37 -73.73
C LEU A 332 9.82 -48.22 -72.59
N SER A 333 9.37 -49.47 -72.41
CA SER A 333 9.72 -50.38 -71.30
C SER A 333 11.15 -50.96 -71.34
N VAL A 334 12.06 -50.36 -72.12
CA VAL A 334 13.40 -50.92 -72.44
C VAL A 334 14.54 -50.16 -71.72
N SER A 335 14.25 -49.17 -70.86
CA SER A 335 15.31 -48.44 -70.12
C SER A 335 15.19 -48.48 -68.58
N ASP A 336 16.20 -49.08 -67.93
CA ASP A 336 16.35 -49.17 -66.45
C ASP A 336 16.30 -47.81 -65.74
N GLY A 337 16.62 -46.71 -66.45
CA GLY A 337 16.62 -45.36 -65.89
C GLY A 337 15.22 -44.78 -65.65
N ARG A 338 14.26 -45.06 -66.55
CA ARG A 338 12.87 -44.60 -66.40
C ARG A 338 12.11 -45.38 -65.34
N GLU A 339 12.45 -46.65 -65.16
CA GLU A 339 11.88 -47.49 -64.10
C GLU A 339 12.16 -46.89 -62.71
N ARG A 340 13.40 -46.48 -62.45
CA ARG A 340 13.77 -45.86 -61.17
C ARG A 340 13.04 -44.53 -60.94
N LEU A 341 12.84 -43.74 -61.99
CA LEU A 341 12.11 -42.47 -61.91
C LEU A 341 10.61 -42.69 -61.67
N LEU A 342 10.02 -43.73 -62.27
CA LEU A 342 8.63 -44.15 -62.04
C LEU A 342 8.43 -44.59 -60.58
N ASP A 343 9.33 -45.42 -60.05
CA ASP A 343 9.28 -45.86 -58.66
C ASP A 343 9.44 -44.68 -57.69
N GLU A 344 10.34 -43.74 -57.98
CA GLU A 344 10.51 -42.52 -57.17
C GLU A 344 9.29 -41.58 -57.25
N LEU A 345 8.67 -41.46 -58.43
CA LEU A 345 7.42 -40.70 -58.61
C LEU A 345 6.30 -41.29 -57.74
N MET A 346 6.12 -42.61 -57.79
CA MET A 346 5.10 -43.31 -57.02
C MET A 346 5.36 -43.23 -55.51
N ARG A 347 6.62 -43.35 -55.08
CA ARG A 347 7.02 -43.17 -53.68
C ARG A 347 6.77 -41.75 -53.18
N THR A 348 7.07 -40.75 -54.02
CA THR A 348 6.83 -39.33 -53.73
C THR A 348 5.33 -39.04 -53.63
N ALA A 349 4.53 -39.60 -54.55
CA ALA A 349 3.08 -39.47 -54.54
C ALA A 349 2.44 -40.14 -53.31
N GLY A 350 2.92 -41.33 -52.92
CA GLY A 350 2.49 -41.99 -51.69
C GLY A 350 2.82 -41.17 -50.43
N SER A 351 4.03 -40.59 -50.38
CA SER A 351 4.44 -39.69 -49.29
C SER A 351 3.58 -38.42 -49.23
N GLY A 352 3.25 -37.85 -50.40
CA GLY A 352 2.34 -36.69 -50.51
C GLY A 352 0.93 -37.01 -50.02
N ALA A 353 0.37 -38.16 -50.43
CA ALA A 353 -0.93 -38.61 -49.96
C ALA A 353 -0.95 -38.85 -48.44
N GLY A 354 0.10 -39.44 -47.88
CA GLY A 354 0.26 -39.61 -46.44
C GLY A 354 0.34 -38.28 -45.69
N ALA A 355 1.13 -37.32 -46.18
CA ALA A 355 1.22 -35.98 -45.60
C ALA A 355 -0.12 -35.22 -45.70
N GLN A 356 -0.89 -35.45 -46.75
CA GLN A 356 -2.20 -34.83 -46.93
C GLN A 356 -3.27 -35.40 -45.99
N ALA A 357 -3.23 -36.71 -45.74
CA ALA A 357 -4.06 -37.33 -44.71
C ALA A 357 -3.70 -36.80 -43.31
N ALA A 358 -2.40 -36.72 -42.99
CA ALA A 358 -1.93 -36.15 -41.72
C ALA A 358 -2.32 -34.67 -41.56
N LEU A 359 -2.27 -33.88 -42.64
CA LEU A 359 -2.72 -32.49 -42.65
C LEU A 359 -4.23 -32.37 -42.36
N ALA A 360 -5.06 -33.26 -42.91
CA ALA A 360 -6.50 -33.26 -42.67
C ALA A 360 -6.80 -33.58 -41.20
N GLU A 361 -6.15 -34.62 -40.66
CA GLU A 361 -6.26 -35.02 -39.25
C GLU A 361 -5.86 -33.88 -38.29
N VAL A 362 -4.70 -33.27 -38.51
CA VAL A 362 -4.23 -32.15 -37.65
C VAL A 362 -5.18 -30.97 -37.71
N ARG A 363 -5.78 -30.66 -38.87
CA ARG A 363 -6.77 -29.58 -38.98
C ARG A 363 -8.04 -29.86 -38.18
N GLU A 364 -8.49 -31.10 -38.18
CA GLU A 364 -9.63 -31.51 -37.35
C GLU A 364 -9.29 -31.38 -35.86
N GLN A 365 -8.10 -31.84 -35.45
CA GLN A 365 -7.62 -31.70 -34.08
C GLN A 365 -7.48 -30.23 -33.66
N ILE A 366 -6.96 -29.36 -34.54
CA ILE A 366 -6.87 -27.91 -34.28
C ILE A 366 -8.26 -27.33 -34.03
N ALA A 367 -9.24 -27.65 -34.88
CA ALA A 367 -10.59 -27.12 -34.73
C ALA A 367 -11.21 -27.52 -33.38
N GLN A 368 -11.14 -28.81 -33.04
CA GLN A 368 -11.64 -29.33 -31.76
C GLN A 368 -10.94 -28.68 -30.56
N GLN A 369 -9.61 -28.62 -30.57
CA GLN A 369 -8.83 -28.07 -29.46
C GLN A 369 -8.93 -26.55 -29.36
N SER A 370 -9.10 -25.83 -30.47
CA SER A 370 -9.27 -24.38 -30.45
C SER A 370 -10.59 -23.96 -29.82
N ASP A 371 -11.67 -24.71 -30.07
CA ASP A 371 -12.97 -24.43 -29.47
C ASP A 371 -12.95 -24.66 -27.96
N GLU A 372 -12.31 -25.74 -27.51
CA GLU A 372 -12.06 -25.98 -26.09
C GLU A 372 -11.19 -24.91 -25.45
N ALA A 373 -10.10 -24.51 -26.11
CA ALA A 373 -9.20 -23.48 -25.60
C ALA A 373 -9.91 -22.12 -25.48
N ASN A 374 -10.72 -21.73 -26.47
CA ASN A 374 -11.50 -20.50 -26.43
C ASN A 374 -12.49 -20.47 -25.25
N ALA A 375 -13.16 -21.60 -24.97
CA ALA A 375 -14.06 -21.72 -23.82
C ALA A 375 -13.32 -21.62 -22.46
N LEU A 376 -12.01 -21.86 -22.43
CA LEU A 376 -11.19 -21.73 -21.22
C LEU A 376 -10.65 -20.31 -21.02
N VAL A 377 -10.62 -19.44 -22.04
CA VAL A 377 -10.08 -18.07 -21.92
C VAL A 377 -10.87 -17.27 -20.89
N GLU A 378 -12.21 -17.30 -20.98
CA GLU A 378 -13.09 -16.60 -20.03
C GLU A 378 -12.88 -17.13 -18.61
N LYS A 379 -12.81 -18.46 -18.46
CA LYS A 379 -12.58 -19.12 -17.17
C LYS A 379 -11.21 -18.80 -16.58
N ALA A 380 -10.18 -18.69 -17.41
CA ALA A 380 -8.83 -18.33 -16.98
C ALA A 380 -8.74 -16.88 -16.52
N ALA A 381 -9.46 -15.97 -17.18
CA ALA A 381 -9.58 -14.58 -16.75
C ALA A 381 -10.28 -14.49 -15.37
N GLU A 382 -11.40 -15.18 -15.19
CA GLU A 382 -12.13 -15.21 -13.92
C GLU A 382 -11.30 -15.84 -12.80
N LEU A 383 -10.60 -16.96 -13.07
CA LEU A 383 -9.66 -17.56 -12.10
C LEU A 383 -8.55 -16.59 -11.70
N THR A 384 -8.02 -15.82 -12.66
CA THR A 384 -6.97 -14.83 -12.39
C THR A 384 -7.48 -13.73 -11.46
N ASP A 385 -8.70 -13.25 -11.68
CA ASP A 385 -9.33 -12.25 -10.82
C ASP A 385 -9.60 -12.79 -9.41
N LEU A 386 -10.13 -14.01 -9.29
CA LEU A 386 -10.35 -14.67 -7.99
C LEU A 386 -9.04 -14.89 -7.22
N LEU A 387 -7.98 -15.32 -7.90
CA LEU A 387 -6.65 -15.48 -7.29
C LEU A 387 -6.07 -14.13 -6.84
N ARG A 388 -6.31 -13.05 -7.60
CA ARG A 388 -5.92 -11.70 -7.21
C ARG A 388 -6.69 -11.23 -5.98
N GLU A 389 -8.01 -11.43 -5.94
CA GLU A 389 -8.84 -11.13 -4.78
C GLU A 389 -8.35 -11.86 -3.51
N GLN A 390 -8.05 -13.16 -3.63
CA GLN A 390 -7.49 -13.96 -2.54
C GLN A 390 -6.17 -13.36 -2.02
N ARG A 391 -5.22 -13.03 -2.92
CA ARG A 391 -3.93 -12.44 -2.52
C ARG A 391 -4.10 -11.08 -1.84
N VAL A 392 -5.04 -10.26 -2.31
CA VAL A 392 -5.34 -8.97 -1.68
C VAL A 392 -5.91 -9.19 -0.27
N ALA A 393 -6.87 -10.11 -0.12
CA ALA A 393 -7.43 -10.43 1.19
C ALA A 393 -6.37 -10.96 2.17
N GLU A 394 -5.48 -11.83 1.71
CA GLU A 394 -4.36 -12.39 2.50
C GLU A 394 -3.38 -11.29 2.93
N ALA A 395 -3.05 -10.38 2.02
CA ALA A 395 -2.15 -9.26 2.30
C ALA A 395 -2.76 -8.27 3.31
N VAL A 396 -4.04 -7.93 3.15
CA VAL A 396 -4.75 -7.04 4.08
C VAL A 396 -4.86 -7.69 5.46
N PHE A 397 -5.17 -8.98 5.53
CA PHE A 397 -5.21 -9.73 6.79
C PHE A 397 -3.83 -9.76 7.47
N SER A 398 -2.77 -10.09 6.72
CA SER A 398 -1.40 -10.12 7.24
C SER A 398 -0.92 -8.76 7.73
N SER A 399 -1.26 -7.69 6.99
CA SER A 399 -0.95 -6.31 7.39
C SER A 399 -1.71 -5.89 8.65
N ALA A 400 -3.00 -6.26 8.76
CA ALA A 400 -3.79 -6.02 9.96
C ALA A 400 -3.23 -6.78 11.17
N LEU A 401 -2.79 -8.02 10.99
CA LEU A 401 -2.16 -8.82 12.03
C LEU A 401 -0.83 -8.19 12.50
N ALA A 402 0.03 -7.79 11.57
CA ALA A 402 1.29 -7.10 11.89
C ALA A 402 1.04 -5.75 12.61
N ARG A 403 -0.03 -5.04 12.26
CA ARG A 403 -0.43 -3.80 12.93
C ARG A 403 -0.92 -4.07 14.36
N LEU A 404 -1.67 -5.15 14.60
CA LEU A 404 -2.08 -5.54 15.95
C LEU A 404 -0.84 -5.77 16.82
N ASP A 405 0.15 -6.53 16.33
CA ASP A 405 1.38 -6.82 17.07
C ASP A 405 2.18 -5.54 17.36
N THR A 406 2.25 -4.62 16.39
CA THR A 406 2.93 -3.33 16.56
C THR A 406 2.19 -2.42 17.56
N ASN A 407 0.85 -2.37 17.51
CA ASN A 407 0.05 -1.58 18.45
C ASN A 407 0.20 -2.08 19.89
N LYS A 408 0.31 -3.41 20.09
CA LYS A 408 0.58 -3.97 21.42
C LYS A 408 1.93 -3.52 22.00
N ALA A 409 2.89 -3.17 21.15
CA ALA A 409 4.22 -2.73 21.57
C ALA A 409 4.28 -1.26 22.02
N ASP A 410 3.28 -0.41 21.68
CA ASP A 410 3.25 1.03 22.03
C ASP A 410 2.05 1.40 22.93
N PRO A 411 2.11 1.11 24.24
CA PRO A 411 1.04 1.44 25.19
C PRO A 411 0.93 2.95 25.48
N PHE A 412 1.87 3.77 25.00
CA PHE A 412 1.95 5.20 25.32
C PHE A 412 1.34 6.10 24.25
N ALA A 413 0.81 5.53 23.16
CA ALA A 413 0.22 6.27 22.05
C ALA A 413 -0.96 7.18 22.46
N SER A 414 -1.83 6.77 23.38
CA SER A 414 -2.99 7.58 23.83
C SER A 414 -2.67 8.44 25.03
N TYR A 415 -1.94 7.88 25.98
CA TYR A 415 -1.60 8.52 27.23
C TYR A 415 -0.08 8.53 27.35
N PRO A 416 0.59 9.56 26.81
CA PRO A 416 2.04 9.69 26.86
C PRO A 416 2.59 9.48 28.27
N LEU A 417 3.82 8.99 28.33
CA LEU A 417 4.52 8.82 29.59
C LEU A 417 4.58 10.15 30.34
N VAL A 418 4.35 10.11 31.65
CA VAL A 418 4.56 11.25 32.55
C VAL A 418 5.69 10.89 33.48
N GLN A 419 6.69 11.75 33.56
CA GLN A 419 7.80 11.60 34.49
C GLN A 419 7.74 12.71 35.54
N THR A 420 8.13 12.40 36.76
CA THR A 420 8.26 13.39 37.83
C THR A 420 9.63 14.07 37.68
N PHE A 421 9.63 15.35 37.31
CA PHE A 421 10.84 16.15 37.17
C PHE A 421 11.32 16.66 38.54
N GLU A 422 10.39 17.13 39.37
CA GLU A 422 10.64 17.54 40.75
C GLU A 422 9.60 16.87 41.66
N PHE A 423 10.06 16.17 42.69
CA PHE A 423 9.20 15.58 43.72
C PHE A 423 8.55 16.68 44.60
N PRO A 424 7.44 16.38 45.29
CA PRO A 424 6.81 17.32 46.21
C PRO A 424 7.80 17.92 47.21
N SER A 425 7.90 19.26 47.20
CA SER A 425 8.83 20.00 48.04
C SER A 425 8.33 20.14 49.48
N LEU A 426 9.24 20.11 50.45
CA LEU A 426 8.95 20.46 51.85
C LEU A 426 9.04 21.99 52.02
N PRO A 427 7.94 22.69 52.32
CA PRO A 427 7.94 24.15 52.40
C PRO A 427 8.76 24.67 53.59
N ARG A 428 9.71 25.57 53.36
CA ARG A 428 10.58 26.14 54.42
C ARG A 428 9.91 27.24 55.26
N GLY A 429 8.77 27.76 54.83
CA GLY A 429 8.07 28.85 55.50
C GLY A 429 6.61 28.98 55.04
N PRO A 430 5.79 29.75 55.76
CA PRO A 430 4.37 29.90 55.45
C PRO A 430 4.17 30.67 54.15
N SER A 431 3.28 30.16 53.30
CA SER A 431 2.90 30.80 52.03
C SER A 431 1.82 31.88 52.21
N SER A 432 1.06 31.83 53.31
CA SER A 432 0.19 32.90 53.76
C SER A 432 0.14 32.93 55.29
N PRO A 433 0.00 34.13 55.92
CA PRO A 433 0.03 35.46 55.29
C PRO A 433 1.45 35.90 54.88
N SER A 434 1.58 36.61 53.75
CA SER A 434 2.86 37.14 53.27
C SER A 434 3.25 38.41 54.02
N THR A 435 4.06 38.26 55.07
CA THR A 435 4.52 39.37 55.93
C THR A 435 5.11 40.54 55.14
N LEU A 436 5.89 40.24 54.09
CA LEU A 436 6.49 41.24 53.21
C LEU A 436 5.44 42.08 52.48
N LEU A 437 4.41 41.46 51.90
CA LEU A 437 3.36 42.16 51.15
C LEU A 437 2.43 42.93 52.09
N ALA A 438 2.13 42.38 53.27
CA ALA A 438 1.34 43.06 54.28
C ALA A 438 2.02 44.35 54.78
N VAL A 439 3.33 44.28 55.06
CA VAL A 439 4.13 45.45 55.48
C VAL A 439 4.29 46.45 54.34
N ALA A 440 4.58 46.00 53.11
CA ALA A 440 4.68 46.90 51.96
C ALA A 440 3.36 47.64 51.69
N GLY A 441 2.22 46.94 51.77
CA GLY A 441 0.90 47.54 51.68
C GLY A 441 0.65 48.58 52.77
N ALA A 442 1.03 48.29 54.01
CA ALA A 442 0.95 49.23 55.13
C ALA A 442 1.77 50.51 54.90
N VAL A 443 2.99 50.36 54.36
CA VAL A 443 3.87 51.48 54.02
C VAL A 443 3.28 52.33 52.91
N VAL A 444 2.80 51.72 51.82
CA VAL A 444 2.17 52.46 50.70
C VAL A 444 0.92 53.18 51.16
N ALA A 445 0.05 52.51 51.93
CA ALA A 445 -1.14 53.14 52.50
C ALA A 445 -0.77 54.32 53.42
N SER A 446 0.27 54.16 54.24
CA SER A 446 0.80 55.24 55.07
C SER A 446 1.30 56.43 54.25
N ILE A 447 1.99 56.18 53.12
CA ILE A 447 2.47 57.23 52.20
C ILE A 447 1.30 57.95 51.52
N LEU A 448 0.28 57.23 51.07
CA LEU A 448 -0.89 57.83 50.44
C LEU A 448 -1.67 58.71 51.43
N VAL A 449 -1.81 58.25 52.67
CA VAL A 449 -2.49 59.01 53.73
C VAL A 449 -1.68 60.24 54.12
N THR A 450 -0.36 60.13 54.27
CA THR A 450 0.50 61.29 54.55
C THR A 450 0.49 62.29 53.39
N MET A 451 0.52 61.82 52.14
CA MET A 451 0.40 62.68 50.95
C MET A 451 -0.96 63.37 50.87
N GLY A 452 -2.05 62.66 51.13
CA GLY A 452 -3.40 63.24 51.16
C GLY A 452 -3.55 64.33 52.23
N PHE A 453 -3.00 64.09 53.43
CA PHE A 453 -2.92 65.11 54.48
C PHE A 453 -2.00 66.27 54.11
N LEU A 454 -0.90 66.03 53.41
CA LEU A 454 0.02 67.05 52.93
C LEU A 454 -0.63 67.95 51.86
N LEU A 455 -1.42 67.38 50.95
CA LEU A 455 -2.23 68.15 49.99
C LEU A 455 -3.31 68.98 50.70
N LEU A 456 -3.95 68.41 51.72
CA LEU A 456 -4.88 69.15 52.59
C LEU A 456 -4.17 70.30 53.33
N TRP A 457 -2.92 70.08 53.74
CA TRP A 457 -2.07 71.05 54.42
C TRP A 457 -1.63 72.19 53.49
N LEU A 458 -1.36 71.91 52.22
CA LEU A 458 -1.03 72.89 51.17
C LEU A 458 -2.26 73.56 50.53
N ARG A 459 -3.49 73.20 50.94
CA ARG A 459 -4.74 73.71 50.34
C ARG A 459 -4.80 75.24 50.24
N GLN A 460 -4.46 75.97 51.31
CA GLN A 460 -4.55 77.43 51.34
C GLN A 460 -3.58 78.13 50.35
N PRO A 461 -2.27 77.81 50.33
CA PRO A 461 -1.35 78.40 49.37
C PRO A 461 -1.65 77.98 47.92
N LEU A 462 -2.18 76.77 47.69
CA LEU A 462 -2.59 76.32 46.35
C LEU A 462 -3.79 77.11 45.81
N ILE A 463 -4.77 77.42 46.66
CA ILE A 463 -5.93 78.24 46.30
C ILE A 463 -5.51 79.69 46.03
N GLN A 464 -4.58 80.24 46.80
CA GLN A 464 -4.04 81.60 46.58
C GLN A 464 -3.25 81.74 45.27
N LEU A 465 -2.69 80.65 44.74
CA LEU A 465 -1.99 80.63 43.45
C LEU A 465 -2.95 80.68 42.25
N MET A 466 -4.18 80.19 42.40
CA MET A 466 -5.16 80.08 41.30
C MET A 466 -6.16 81.24 41.23
N LEU A 467 -6.18 82.14 42.21
CA LEU A 467 -6.99 83.36 42.18
C LEU A 467 -6.14 84.53 41.68
N PRO A 468 -6.52 85.22 40.57
CA PRO A 468 -5.83 86.44 40.18
C PRO A 468 -6.05 87.51 41.26
N LYS A 469 -4.95 88.13 41.71
CA LYS A 469 -5.01 89.25 42.66
C LYS A 469 -5.74 90.42 41.99
N SER A 470 -6.93 90.77 42.48
CA SER A 470 -7.61 92.04 42.24
C SER A 470 -7.07 93.11 43.18
#